data_AF-A0A3B1D0U8-F1
#
_entry.id   AF-A0A3B1D0U8-F1
#
_cell.length_a   1.000
_cell.length_b   1.000
_cell.length_c   1.000
_cell.angle_alpha   90.00
_cell.angle_beta   90.00
_cell.angle_gamma   90.00
#
_symmetry.space_group_name_H-M   'P 1'
#
loop_
_entity.id
_entity.type
_entity.pdbx_description
1 polymer ?
#
loop_
_entity_poly.entity_id
_entity_poly.type
_entity_poly.pdbx_seq_one_letter_code
_entity_poly.pdbx_strand_id
1 'polypeptide(L)'
;MSKANVSPEFPPASRVEIGIISDTHGLVRPEVYAAFAGVDLILHAGDIGSYDVILELEPIAPVKAVAGNVDTDLLNRLDEKIVFQLADRAIHLQHI
;
A
#
# COMPACT_ATOMS: atom_id res chain seq x y z
N MET A 1 10.18 -20.46 7.97
CA MET A 1 9.22 -20.99 6.96
C MET A 1 8.68 -19.80 6.21
N SER A 2 9.12 -19.59 4.97
CA SER A 2 8.76 -18.43 4.16
C SER A 2 7.28 -18.50 3.77
N LYS A 3 6.49 -17.50 4.16
CA LYS A 3 5.16 -17.30 3.57
C LYS A 3 5.40 -16.80 2.16
N ALA A 4 5.09 -17.63 1.17
CA ALA A 4 5.10 -17.22 -0.22
C ALA A 4 4.18 -16.01 -0.38
N ASN A 5 4.78 -14.85 -0.70
CA ASN A 5 4.05 -13.68 -1.17
C ASN A 5 3.51 -14.03 -2.56
N VAL A 6 2.28 -14.53 -2.62
CA VAL A 6 1.58 -14.73 -3.88
C VAL A 6 1.18 -13.34 -4.37
N SER A 7 1.84 -12.86 -5.43
CA SER A 7 1.39 -11.66 -6.13
C SER A 7 -0.01 -11.92 -6.69
N PRO A 8 -0.95 -10.96 -6.60
CA PRO A 8 -2.25 -11.12 -7.23
C PRO A 8 -2.06 -11.36 -8.75
N GLU A 9 -2.72 -12.39 -9.26
CA GLU A 9 -2.75 -12.69 -10.70
C GLU A 9 -3.72 -11.74 -11.39
N PHE A 10 -3.22 -10.91 -12.29
CA PHE A 10 -4.02 -10.05 -13.16
C PHE A 10 -4.16 -10.70 -14.54
N PRO A 11 -5.34 -10.69 -15.16
CA PRO A 11 -5.52 -11.25 -16.49
C PRO A 11 -4.60 -10.56 -17.52
N PRO A 12 -4.06 -11.29 -18.51
CA PRO A 12 -2.98 -10.84 -19.41
C PRO A 12 -3.31 -9.67 -20.36
N ALA A 13 -4.48 -9.04 -20.20
CA ALA A 13 -4.92 -7.87 -20.96
C ALA A 13 -5.49 -6.72 -20.08
N SER A 14 -5.50 -6.84 -18.74
CA SER A 14 -6.04 -5.80 -17.88
C SER A 14 -4.97 -4.78 -17.49
N ARG A 15 -5.23 -3.50 -17.79
CA ARG A 15 -4.57 -2.37 -17.13
C ARG A 15 -4.71 -2.56 -15.62
N VAL A 16 -3.60 -2.47 -14.89
CA VAL A 16 -3.60 -2.42 -13.43
C VAL A 16 -3.58 -0.95 -13.01
N GLU A 17 -4.57 -0.52 -12.25
CA GLU A 17 -4.65 0.83 -11.71
C GLU A 17 -4.23 0.83 -10.24
N ILE A 18 -3.26 1.68 -9.91
CA ILE A 18 -2.64 1.71 -8.58
C ILE A 18 -2.94 3.06 -7.92
N GLY A 19 -3.62 3.04 -6.79
CA GLY A 19 -3.72 4.21 -5.90
C GLY A 19 -2.43 4.37 -5.11
N ILE A 20 -1.86 5.57 -5.08
CA ILE A 20 -0.65 5.86 -4.29
C ILE A 20 -0.95 7.01 -3.33
N ILE A 21 -0.63 6.82 -2.06
CA ILE A 21 -0.80 7.81 -0.99
C ILE A 21 0.39 7.76 -0.02
N SER A 22 0.62 8.82 0.71
CA SER A 22 1.61 8.95 1.79
C SER A 22 1.14 10.00 2.79
N ASP A 23 1.87 10.18 3.89
CA ASP A 23 1.70 11.31 4.81
C ASP A 23 0.26 11.46 5.33
N THR A 24 -0.42 10.35 5.59
CA THR A 24 -1.79 10.38 6.12
C THR A 24 -1.80 10.82 7.57
N HIS A 25 -0.73 10.57 8.33
CA HIS A 25 -0.59 10.95 9.74
C HIS A 25 -1.85 10.59 10.58
N GLY A 26 -2.43 9.43 10.33
CA GLY A 26 -3.60 8.88 11.03
C GLY A 26 -4.95 9.30 10.44
N LEU A 27 -4.98 10.02 9.32
CA LEU A 27 -6.21 10.51 8.70
C LEU A 27 -6.27 10.18 7.20
N VAL A 28 -7.26 9.38 6.82
CA VAL A 28 -7.67 9.25 5.41
C VAL A 28 -8.66 10.37 5.09
N ARG A 29 -8.33 11.21 4.12
CA ARG A 29 -9.22 12.29 3.69
C ARG A 29 -10.38 11.73 2.85
N PRO A 30 -11.61 12.27 2.96
CA PRO A 30 -12.76 11.76 2.21
C PRO A 30 -12.58 11.72 0.68
N GLU A 31 -11.75 12.58 0.12
CA GLU A 31 -11.46 12.62 -1.31
C GLU A 31 -10.73 11.35 -1.79
N VAL A 32 -10.04 10.64 -0.89
CA VAL A 32 -9.33 9.39 -1.20
C VAL A 32 -10.30 8.31 -1.68
N TYR A 33 -11.50 8.22 -1.12
CA TYR A 33 -12.49 7.22 -1.50
C TYR A 33 -12.92 7.36 -2.97
N ALA A 34 -13.10 8.59 -3.44
CA ALA A 34 -13.44 8.85 -4.83
C ALA A 34 -12.22 8.66 -5.75
N ALA A 35 -11.04 9.12 -5.31
CA ALA A 35 -9.81 8.98 -6.08
C ALA A 35 -9.38 7.51 -6.25
N PHE A 36 -9.64 6.66 -5.25
CA PHE A 36 -9.26 5.25 -5.23
C PHE A 36 -10.40 4.31 -5.64
N ALA A 37 -11.54 4.84 -6.07
CA ALA A 37 -12.66 4.02 -6.53
C ALA A 37 -12.24 3.16 -7.74
N GLY A 38 -12.23 1.85 -7.57
CA GLY A 38 -11.92 0.88 -8.64
C GLY A 38 -10.44 0.64 -8.90
N VAL A 39 -9.53 1.16 -8.05
CA VAL A 39 -8.11 0.78 -8.14
C VAL A 39 -7.93 -0.69 -7.76
N ASP A 40 -6.95 -1.35 -8.36
CA ASP A 40 -6.64 -2.76 -8.13
C ASP A 40 -5.72 -2.99 -6.91
N LEU A 41 -4.94 -1.96 -6.55
CA LEU A 41 -3.94 -1.99 -5.50
C LEU A 41 -3.73 -0.59 -4.94
N ILE A 42 -3.53 -0.49 -3.62
CA ILE A 42 -3.12 0.74 -2.95
C ILE A 42 -1.69 0.59 -2.43
N LEU A 43 -0.85 1.60 -2.68
CA LEU A 43 0.48 1.74 -2.10
C LEU A 43 0.50 2.91 -1.12
N HIS A 44 0.81 2.64 0.15
CA HIS A 44 1.08 3.69 1.13
C HIS A 44 2.59 3.87 1.31
N ALA A 45 3.15 5.01 0.92
CA ALA A 45 4.60 5.25 0.90
C ALA A 45 5.18 5.70 2.26
N GLY A 46 4.53 5.31 3.36
CA GLY A 46 4.88 5.69 4.74
C GLY A 46 4.30 7.02 5.22
N ASP A 47 4.69 7.40 6.43
CA ASP A 47 4.13 8.46 7.27
C ASP A 47 2.61 8.26 7.50
N ILE A 48 2.28 7.04 7.93
CA ILE A 48 0.92 6.52 8.10
C ILE A 48 0.29 7.05 9.40
N GLY A 49 1.05 7.14 10.49
CA GLY A 49 0.63 7.60 11.81
C GLY A 49 -0.19 6.59 12.64
N SER A 50 -1.04 5.75 12.03
CA SER A 50 -1.75 4.67 12.71
C SER A 50 -2.07 3.51 11.77
N TYR A 51 -2.02 2.28 12.26
CA TYR A 51 -2.43 1.11 11.47
C TYR A 51 -3.91 1.16 11.06
N ASP A 52 -4.74 1.94 11.76
CA ASP A 52 -6.15 2.12 11.42
C ASP A 52 -6.32 2.71 10.00
N VAL A 53 -5.36 3.51 9.52
CA VAL A 53 -5.35 4.00 8.13
C VAL A 53 -5.30 2.84 7.13
N ILE A 54 -4.48 1.82 7.40
CA ILE A 54 -4.39 0.64 6.53
C ILE A 54 -5.72 -0.11 6.54
N LEU A 55 -6.31 -0.30 7.73
CA LEU A 55 -7.62 -0.95 7.89
C LEU A 55 -8.76 -0.17 7.20
N GLU A 56 -8.66 1.16 7.12
CA GLU A 56 -9.63 2.03 6.44
C GLU A 56 -9.49 1.95 4.91
N LEU A 57 -8.28 1.75 4.39
CA LEU A 57 -8.00 1.65 2.95
C LEU A 57 -8.25 0.24 2.38
N GLU A 58 -8.04 -0.82 3.16
CA GLU A 58 -8.20 -2.22 2.74
C GLU A 58 -9.57 -2.59 2.14
N PRO A 59 -10.71 -2.02 2.59
CA PRO A 59 -12.01 -2.22 1.96
C PRO A 59 -12.11 -1.69 0.52
N ILE A 60 -11.25 -0.74 0.11
CA ILE A 60 -11.23 -0.18 -1.24
C ILE A 60 -10.49 -1.13 -2.18
N ALA A 61 -9.27 -1.53 -1.80
CA ALA A 61 -8.41 -2.45 -2.54
C ALA A 61 -7.31 -3.00 -1.61
N PRO A 62 -6.63 -4.11 -1.97
CA PRO A 62 -5.47 -4.59 -1.22
C PRO A 62 -4.42 -3.48 -1.01
N VAL A 63 -3.83 -3.41 0.19
CA VAL A 63 -2.85 -2.38 0.55
C VAL A 63 -1.46 -3.00 0.69
N LYS A 64 -0.46 -2.36 0.10
CA LYS A 64 0.96 -2.55 0.44
C LYS A 64 1.49 -1.26 1.03
N ALA A 65 2.15 -1.34 2.16
CA ALA A 65 2.63 -0.17 2.88
C ALA A 65 4.06 -0.38 3.39
N VAL A 66 4.76 0.73 3.55
CA VAL A 66 6.04 0.81 4.25
C VAL A 66 5.91 1.76 5.42
N ALA A 67 6.72 1.58 6.46
CA ALA A 67 6.83 2.54 7.54
C ALA A 67 7.64 3.78 7.11
N GLY A 68 7.16 4.97 7.46
CA GLY A 68 7.90 6.23 7.39
C GLY A 68 8.50 6.65 8.72
N ASN A 69 8.91 7.92 8.83
CA ASN A 69 9.63 8.43 10.00
C ASN A 69 8.76 8.52 11.26
N VAL A 70 7.44 8.73 11.11
CA VAL A 70 6.48 8.82 12.21
C VAL A 70 5.89 7.46 12.60
N ASP A 71 6.27 6.39 11.90
CA ASP A 71 5.64 5.07 12.00
C ASP A 71 6.43 4.09 12.88
N THR A 72 7.19 4.59 13.87
CA THR A 72 8.00 3.74 14.75
C THR A 72 7.20 2.64 15.43
N ASP A 73 5.94 2.93 15.76
CA ASP A 73 5.02 1.98 16.41
C ASP A 73 4.44 0.94 15.44
N LEU A 74 4.63 1.12 14.13
CA LEU A 74 4.17 0.21 13.08
C LEU A 74 5.26 -0.72 12.56
N LEU A 75 6.52 -0.55 12.97
CA LEU A 75 7.67 -1.36 12.54
C LEU A 75 7.57 -2.85 12.92
N ASN A 76 6.69 -3.19 13.86
CA ASN A 76 6.38 -4.59 14.17
C ASN A 76 5.46 -5.26 13.14
N ARG A 77 4.90 -4.49 12.20
CA ARG A 77 3.90 -4.94 11.20
C ARG A 77 4.27 -4.56 9.78
N LEU A 78 5.05 -3.50 9.60
CA LEU A 78 5.43 -2.95 8.30
C LEU A 78 6.95 -2.91 8.18
N ASP A 79 7.46 -3.28 7.01
CA ASP A 79 8.85 -3.09 6.67
C ASP A 79 9.11 -1.63 6.29
N GLU A 80 10.31 -1.11 6.54
CA GLU A 80 10.73 0.24 6.08
C GLU A 80 10.87 0.32 4.54
N LYS A 81 10.99 -0.83 3.89
CA LYS A 81 11.13 -0.97 2.45
C LYS A 81 10.57 -2.31 1.99
N ILE A 82 9.85 -2.28 0.87
CA ILE A 82 9.45 -3.48 0.15
C ILE A 82 9.85 -3.42 -1.32
N VAL A 83 10.15 -4.58 -1.89
CA VAL A 83 10.30 -4.78 -3.33
C VAL A 83 9.43 -5.96 -3.72
N PHE A 84 8.56 -5.79 -4.72
CA PHE A 84 7.66 -6.85 -5.17
C PHE A 84 7.45 -6.79 -6.69
N GLN A 85 6.98 -7.89 -7.26
CA GLN A 85 6.63 -7.98 -8.68
C GLN A 85 5.16 -7.65 -8.89
N LEU A 86 4.90 -6.80 -9.89
CA LEU A 86 3.58 -6.51 -10.41
C LEU A 86 3.62 -6.68 -11.94
N ALA A 87 2.96 -7.71 -12.45
CA ALA A 87 3.12 -8.18 -13.82
C ALA A 87 4.61 -8.41 -14.17
N ASP A 88 5.13 -7.74 -15.20
CA ASP A 88 6.50 -7.82 -15.68
C ASP A 88 7.45 -6.77 -15.06
N ARG A 89 7.00 -6.05 -14.03
CA ARG A 89 7.73 -4.93 -13.43
C ARG A 89 8.01 -5.15 -11.94
N ALA A 90 9.25 -4.89 -11.55
CA ALA A 90 9.62 -4.75 -10.15
C ALA A 90 9.22 -3.37 -9.63
N ILE A 91 8.49 -3.33 -8.52
CA ILE A 91 8.11 -2.12 -7.82
C ILE A 91 8.93 -2.04 -6.53
N HIS A 92 9.63 -0.92 -6.34
CA HIS A 92 10.28 -0.57 -5.08
C HIS A 92 9.43 0.48 -4.38
N LEU A 93 9.12 0.26 -3.11
CA LEU A 93 8.46 1.23 -2.24
C LEU A 93 9.31 1.46 -0.98
N GLN A 94 9.57 2.73 -0.65
CA GLN A 94 10.23 3.18 0.57
C GLN A 94 9.82 4.63 0.85
N HIS A 95 9.83 5.03 2.12
CA HIS A 95 9.79 6.45 2.48
C HIS A 95 11.15 7.11 2.22
N ILE A 96 11.18 8.42 1.93
CA ILE A 96 12.41 9.22 1.74
C ILE A 96 12.69 10.20 2.86
#